data_AF-A0A9E7CRP6-F1
#
_entry.id   AF-A0A9E7CRP6-F1
#
_cell.length_a   1.000
_cell.length_b   1.000
_cell.length_c   1.000
_cell.angle_alpha   90.00
_cell.angle_beta   90.00
_cell.angle_gamma   90.00
#
_symmetry.space_group_name_H-M   'P 1'
#
loop_
_entity.id
_entity.type
_entity.pdbx_description
1 polymer ?
#
loop_
_entity_poly.entity_id
_entity_poly.type
_entity_poly.pdbx_seq_one_letter_code
_entity_poly.pdbx_strand_id
1 'polypeptide(L)'
;MLEHIDRRLAQFSNPIREFVYTRDEGACNQVLDDAWRWLSQQKLSTDEMQAMKMVLHFLEFQVSDAFTTDKDKRRQQILYVLRSLSEPIIDPTSSVMQARILLTLRCWAHRSYDVRLSLKQFEQWFNMIPESDVDSKCWNYISFWAFDTRADDYLKAAYRYFLTSPVDFAVDFSRQRLKVMVGLIEGTCKVKDVERLIELMPHYYHIRWFMRNIVPFCKSLQLWTPALEGAFSAKSRELMDSPQVPPRTVPQGRKILNF
;
A
#
# COMPACT_ATOMS: atom_id res chain seq x y z
N MET A 1 -18.79 2.93 -13.19
CA MET A 1 -17.96 3.14 -14.41
C MET A 1 -16.63 2.41 -14.29
N LEU A 2 -15.85 2.65 -13.23
CA LEU A 2 -14.62 1.89 -12.96
C LEU A 2 -14.81 0.39 -12.75
N GLU A 3 -15.98 -0.02 -12.26
CA GLU A 3 -16.30 -1.42 -11.98
C GLU A 3 -16.06 -2.38 -13.17
N HIS A 4 -16.29 -1.92 -14.40
CA HIS A 4 -16.02 -2.70 -15.61
C HIS A 4 -14.51 -2.86 -15.89
N ILE A 5 -13.75 -1.80 -15.67
CA ILE A 5 -12.27 -1.80 -15.76
C ILE A 5 -11.69 -2.69 -14.65
N ASP A 6 -12.14 -2.53 -13.41
CA ASP A 6 -11.70 -3.33 -12.27
C ASP A 6 -12.03 -4.82 -12.47
N ARG A 7 -13.22 -5.18 -12.97
CA ARG A 7 -13.55 -6.59 -13.29
C ARG A 7 -12.65 -7.17 -14.36
N ARG A 8 -12.34 -6.41 -15.42
CA ARG A 8 -11.44 -6.85 -16.50
C ARG A 8 -10.01 -6.99 -16.03
N LEU A 9 -9.58 -6.19 -15.05
CA LEU A 9 -8.24 -6.27 -14.49
C LEU A 9 -8.13 -7.30 -13.37
N ALA A 10 -9.24 -7.66 -12.72
CA ALA A 10 -9.28 -8.68 -11.67
C ALA A 10 -8.69 -10.03 -12.13
N GLN A 11 -8.86 -10.38 -13.41
CA GLN A 11 -8.28 -11.59 -13.98
C GLN A 11 -6.74 -11.60 -13.98
N PHE A 12 -6.09 -10.43 -13.88
CA PHE A 12 -4.64 -10.28 -13.80
C PHE A 12 -4.18 -9.93 -12.38
N SER A 13 -4.89 -9.02 -11.70
CA SER A 13 -4.51 -8.57 -10.36
C SER A 13 -4.68 -9.65 -9.29
N ASN A 14 -5.67 -10.54 -9.43
CA ASN A 14 -5.88 -11.62 -8.46
C ASN A 14 -4.74 -12.66 -8.51
N PRO A 15 -4.36 -13.20 -9.69
CA PRO A 15 -3.18 -14.06 -9.79
C PRO A 15 -1.90 -13.38 -9.30
N ILE A 16 -1.66 -12.11 -9.66
CA ILE A 16 -0.49 -11.37 -9.16
C ILE A 16 -0.48 -11.34 -7.62
N ARG A 17 -1.63 -11.09 -6.97
CA ARG A 17 -1.72 -11.09 -5.51
C ARG A 17 -1.35 -12.44 -4.90
N GLU A 18 -1.80 -13.53 -5.53
CA GLU A 18 -1.47 -14.89 -5.12
C GLU A 18 0.02 -15.19 -5.29
N PHE A 19 0.61 -14.83 -6.44
CA PHE A 19 2.02 -15.06 -6.72
C PHE A 19 2.95 -14.19 -5.87
N VAL A 20 2.55 -12.96 -5.54
CA VAL A 20 3.25 -12.14 -4.55
C VAL A 20 3.26 -12.82 -3.18
N TYR A 21 2.14 -13.45 -2.78
CA TYR A 21 2.06 -14.19 -1.53
C TYR A 21 2.95 -15.45 -1.53
N THR A 22 3.01 -16.17 -2.66
CA THR A 22 3.85 -17.37 -2.80
C THR A 22 5.31 -17.06 -3.16
N ARG A 23 5.67 -15.78 -3.29
CA ARG A 23 7.01 -15.29 -3.66
C ARG A 23 7.49 -15.76 -5.04
N ASP A 24 6.58 -15.89 -6.01
CA ASP A 24 6.92 -16.25 -7.38
C ASP A 24 6.97 -15.02 -8.30
N GLU A 25 8.14 -14.39 -8.39
CA GLU A 25 8.36 -13.21 -9.25
C GLU A 25 8.19 -13.55 -10.73
N GLY A 26 8.62 -14.75 -11.16
CA GLY A 26 8.53 -15.19 -12.55
C GLY A 26 7.07 -15.32 -12.99
N ALA A 27 6.22 -15.92 -12.15
CA ALA A 27 4.79 -16.00 -12.41
C ALA A 27 4.11 -14.62 -12.41
N CYS A 28 4.51 -13.71 -11.52
CA CYS A 28 4.00 -12.32 -11.54
C CYS A 28 4.33 -11.62 -12.87
N ASN A 29 5.58 -11.72 -13.33
CA ASN A 29 6.01 -11.09 -14.58
C ASN A 29 5.33 -11.71 -15.80
N GLN A 30 5.10 -13.03 -15.79
CA GLN A 30 4.34 -13.69 -16.84
C GLN A 30 2.90 -13.17 -16.93
N VAL A 31 2.21 -13.00 -15.80
CA VAL A 31 0.85 -12.43 -15.78
C VAL A 31 0.84 -10.98 -16.30
N LEU A 32 1.86 -10.18 -15.95
CA LEU A 32 2.00 -8.81 -16.47
C LEU A 32 2.21 -8.79 -17.99
N ASP A 33 3.09 -9.64 -18.52
CA ASP A 33 3.33 -9.77 -19.97
C ASP A 33 2.05 -10.18 -20.71
N ASP A 34 1.30 -11.14 -20.16
CA ASP A 34 0.05 -11.59 -20.73
C ASP A 34 -1.03 -10.51 -20.66
N ALA A 35 -1.05 -9.70 -19.60
CA ALA A 35 -1.95 -8.56 -19.48
C ALA A 35 -1.65 -7.48 -20.54
N TRP A 36 -0.39 -7.17 -20.78
CA TRP A 36 0.03 -6.23 -21.84
C TRP A 36 -0.32 -6.75 -23.24
N ARG A 37 -0.05 -8.03 -23.51
CA ARG A 37 -0.44 -8.68 -24.78
C ARG A 37 -1.95 -8.64 -24.97
N TRP A 38 -2.71 -9.05 -23.95
CA TRP A 38 -4.17 -9.02 -23.99
C TRP A 38 -4.68 -7.61 -24.28
N LEU A 39 -4.13 -6.58 -23.60
CA LEU A 39 -4.54 -5.20 -23.79
C LEU A 39 -4.29 -4.72 -25.22
N SER A 40 -3.15 -5.06 -25.81
CA SER A 40 -2.81 -4.72 -27.20
C SER A 40 -3.76 -5.31 -28.26
N GLN A 41 -4.49 -6.37 -27.90
CA GLN A 41 -5.43 -7.07 -28.78
C GLN A 41 -6.87 -6.57 -28.63
N GLN A 42 -7.16 -5.75 -27.61
CA GLN A 42 -8.52 -5.28 -27.35
C GLN A 42 -8.88 -4.07 -28.21
N LYS A 43 -10.14 -4.03 -28.68
CA LYS A 43 -10.74 -2.84 -29.27
C LYS A 43 -11.44 -2.02 -28.18
N LEU A 44 -10.67 -1.25 -27.42
CA LEU A 44 -11.16 -0.33 -26.39
C LEU A 44 -11.28 1.09 -26.95
N SER A 45 -12.09 1.92 -26.30
CA SER A 45 -11.99 3.38 -26.50
C SER A 45 -10.62 3.90 -26.05
N THR A 46 -10.22 5.08 -26.54
CA THR A 46 -8.95 5.72 -26.14
C THR A 46 -8.87 5.93 -24.62
N ASP A 47 -9.98 6.38 -24.00
CA ASP A 47 -10.08 6.59 -22.55
C ASP A 47 -9.92 5.28 -21.79
N GLU A 48 -10.66 4.22 -22.14
CA GLU A 48 -10.50 2.92 -21.49
C GLU A 48 -9.09 2.33 -21.67
N MET A 49 -8.50 2.47 -22.86
CA MET A 49 -7.14 2.00 -23.13
C MET A 49 -6.12 2.70 -22.21
N GLN A 50 -6.24 4.02 -22.03
CA GLN A 50 -5.36 4.76 -21.14
C GLN A 50 -5.55 4.36 -19.67
N ALA A 51 -6.80 4.30 -19.19
CA ALA A 51 -7.10 3.84 -17.84
C ALA A 51 -6.51 2.45 -17.56
N MET A 52 -6.62 1.51 -18.50
CA MET A 52 -6.05 0.16 -18.38
C MET A 52 -4.51 0.18 -18.31
N LYS A 53 -3.84 0.97 -19.17
CA LYS A 53 -2.37 1.13 -19.13
C LYS A 53 -1.89 1.66 -17.78
N MET A 54 -2.62 2.62 -17.21
CA MET A 54 -2.29 3.19 -15.89
C MET A 54 -2.34 2.15 -14.79
N VAL A 55 -3.36 1.28 -14.79
CA VAL A 55 -3.44 0.20 -13.82
C VAL A 55 -2.36 -0.85 -14.05
N LEU A 56 -2.03 -1.20 -15.29
CA LEU A 56 -0.94 -2.14 -15.58
C LEU A 56 0.40 -1.62 -15.06
N HIS A 57 0.73 -0.36 -15.31
CA HIS A 57 1.92 0.27 -14.73
C HIS A 57 1.89 0.27 -13.19
N PHE A 58 0.73 0.45 -12.59
CA PHE A 58 0.59 0.34 -11.13
C PHE A 58 0.80 -1.10 -10.64
N LEU A 59 0.36 -2.13 -11.38
CA LEU A 59 0.60 -3.53 -11.06
C LEU A 59 2.08 -3.90 -11.20
N GLU A 60 2.77 -3.42 -12.25
CA GLU A 60 4.22 -3.56 -12.41
C GLU A 60 4.98 -3.02 -11.19
N PHE A 61 4.57 -1.84 -10.71
CA PHE A 61 5.11 -1.28 -9.49
C PHE A 61 4.85 -2.19 -8.28
N GLN A 62 3.64 -2.72 -8.13
CA GLN A 62 3.31 -3.59 -6.99
C GLN A 62 4.12 -4.90 -6.98
N VAL A 63 4.31 -5.50 -8.14
CA VAL A 63 5.17 -6.68 -8.30
C VAL A 63 6.59 -6.29 -7.91
N SER A 64 7.14 -5.23 -8.49
CA SER A 64 8.51 -4.86 -8.20
C SER A 64 8.73 -4.48 -6.72
N ASP A 65 7.80 -3.77 -6.08
CA ASP A 65 7.91 -3.43 -4.65
C ASP A 65 7.92 -4.69 -3.76
N ALA A 66 7.20 -5.74 -4.17
CA ALA A 66 7.14 -7.00 -3.43
C ALA A 66 8.46 -7.80 -3.49
N PHE A 67 9.18 -7.72 -4.60
CA PHE A 67 10.37 -8.56 -4.87
C PHE A 67 11.70 -7.82 -4.76
N THR A 68 11.72 -6.51 -5.01
CA THR A 68 12.95 -5.73 -5.02
C THR A 68 13.38 -5.36 -3.60
N THR A 69 14.56 -5.83 -3.18
CA THR A 69 15.20 -5.42 -1.92
C THR A 69 16.01 -4.14 -2.06
N ASP A 70 16.45 -3.82 -3.27
CA ASP A 70 17.15 -2.59 -3.64
C ASP A 70 16.24 -1.35 -3.52
N LYS A 71 16.67 -0.36 -2.74
CA LYS A 71 15.90 0.86 -2.53
C LYS A 71 15.93 1.80 -3.73
N ASP A 72 17.04 1.85 -4.45
CA ASP A 72 17.24 2.75 -5.57
C ASP A 72 16.48 2.25 -6.81
N LYS A 73 16.48 0.93 -7.05
CA LYS A 73 15.64 0.34 -8.09
C LYS A 73 14.15 0.59 -7.85
N ARG A 74 13.68 0.39 -6.61
CA ARG A 74 12.29 0.73 -6.23
C ARG A 74 12.01 2.21 -6.47
N ARG A 75 12.91 3.11 -6.02
CA ARG A 75 12.79 4.56 -6.25
C ARG A 75 12.64 4.89 -7.74
N GLN A 76 13.47 4.30 -8.59
CA GLN A 76 13.44 4.55 -10.04
C GLN A 76 12.12 4.10 -10.66
N GLN A 77 11.59 2.94 -10.26
CA GLN A 77 10.31 2.44 -10.78
C GLN A 77 9.13 3.29 -10.34
N ILE A 78 9.12 3.79 -9.11
CA ILE A 78 8.10 4.73 -8.64
C ILE A 78 8.15 6.02 -9.44
N LEU A 79 9.35 6.57 -9.65
CA LEU A 79 9.52 7.78 -10.45
C LEU A 79 9.10 7.54 -11.90
N TYR A 80 9.35 6.35 -12.45
CA TYR A 80 8.88 5.93 -13.77
C TYR A 80 7.35 5.92 -13.81
N VAL A 81 6.67 5.18 -12.93
CA VAL A 81 5.21 5.09 -12.91
C VAL A 81 4.58 6.47 -12.64
N LEU A 82 5.13 7.26 -11.71
CA LEU A 82 4.66 8.62 -11.47
C LEU A 82 4.79 9.49 -12.71
N ARG A 83 5.87 9.39 -13.49
CA ARG A 83 6.05 10.13 -14.75
C ARG A 83 5.03 9.70 -15.79
N SER A 84 4.84 8.40 -15.98
CA SER A 84 3.83 7.85 -16.91
C SER A 84 2.41 8.27 -16.53
N LEU A 85 2.16 8.53 -15.25
CA LEU A 85 0.89 9.04 -14.72
C LEU A 85 0.84 10.57 -14.61
N SER A 86 1.86 11.33 -15.03
CA SER A 86 1.89 12.80 -14.93
C SER A 86 1.38 13.50 -16.20
N GLU A 87 1.14 12.75 -17.28
CA GLU A 87 0.64 13.32 -18.53
C GLU A 87 -0.80 13.86 -18.33
N PRO A 88 -1.14 15.03 -18.91
CA PRO A 88 -2.46 15.62 -18.74
C PRO A 88 -3.51 14.72 -19.40
N ILE A 89 -4.44 14.23 -18.58
CA ILE A 89 -5.59 13.46 -19.04
C ILE A 89 -6.78 14.42 -19.16
N ILE A 90 -7.46 14.36 -20.31
CA ILE A 90 -8.58 15.23 -20.65
C ILE A 90 -9.93 14.53 -20.37
N ASP A 91 -9.94 13.21 -20.25
CA ASP A 91 -11.15 12.38 -20.18
C ASP A 91 -11.54 11.92 -18.75
N PRO A 92 -12.85 11.76 -18.43
CA PRO A 92 -13.32 11.54 -17.07
C PRO A 92 -12.83 10.23 -16.42
N THR A 93 -12.91 9.09 -17.12
CA THR A 93 -12.60 7.76 -16.52
C THR A 93 -11.11 7.64 -16.20
N SER A 94 -10.27 7.97 -17.18
CA SER A 94 -8.82 7.99 -17.02
C SER A 94 -8.40 9.01 -15.96
N SER A 95 -9.09 10.15 -15.83
CA SER A 95 -8.81 11.14 -14.78
C SER A 95 -9.08 10.59 -13.38
N VAL A 96 -10.20 9.88 -13.18
CA VAL A 96 -10.50 9.23 -11.89
C VAL A 96 -9.48 8.13 -11.57
N MET A 97 -9.16 7.28 -12.56
CA MET A 97 -8.19 6.19 -12.37
C MET A 97 -6.78 6.73 -12.07
N GLN A 98 -6.35 7.75 -12.82
CA GLN A 98 -5.10 8.47 -12.58
C GLN A 98 -5.08 9.07 -11.18
N ALA A 99 -6.16 9.76 -10.76
CA ALA A 99 -6.26 10.32 -9.42
C ALA A 99 -6.13 9.24 -8.33
N ARG A 100 -6.84 8.10 -8.46
CA ARG A 100 -6.76 6.97 -7.51
C ARG A 100 -5.35 6.38 -7.42
N ILE A 101 -4.69 6.16 -8.56
CA ILE A 101 -3.34 5.57 -8.59
C ILE A 101 -2.31 6.59 -8.09
N LEU A 102 -2.37 7.85 -8.51
CA LEU A 102 -1.48 8.91 -8.04
C LEU A 102 -1.60 9.11 -6.54
N LEU A 103 -2.83 9.18 -6.01
CA LEU A 103 -3.08 9.31 -4.58
C LEU A 103 -2.48 8.14 -3.81
N THR A 104 -2.71 6.91 -4.28
CA THR A 104 -2.16 5.68 -3.69
C THR A 104 -0.64 5.67 -3.69
N LEU A 105 -0.01 5.91 -4.84
CA LEU A 105 1.44 5.91 -5.00
C LEU A 105 2.11 7.02 -4.21
N ARG A 106 1.56 8.23 -4.20
CA ARG A 106 2.13 9.38 -3.49
C ARG A 106 2.00 9.23 -1.99
N CYS A 107 0.85 8.75 -1.49
CA CYS A 107 0.69 8.44 -0.07
C CYS A 107 1.66 7.34 0.39
N TRP A 108 1.85 6.29 -0.43
CA TRP A 108 2.81 5.23 -0.14
C TRP A 108 4.27 5.72 -0.21
N ALA A 109 4.62 6.50 -1.25
CA ALA A 109 5.98 6.99 -1.49
C ALA A 109 6.41 8.10 -0.53
N HIS A 110 5.47 8.80 0.12
CA HIS A 110 5.72 9.83 1.12
C HIS A 110 6.74 9.37 2.18
N ARG A 111 6.67 8.09 2.57
CA ARG A 111 7.48 7.52 3.63
C ARG A 111 8.88 7.08 3.20
N SER A 112 9.04 6.80 1.91
CA SER A 112 10.20 6.04 1.41
C SER A 112 11.11 6.86 0.51
N TYR A 113 10.61 7.94 -0.13
CA TYR A 113 11.33 8.57 -1.25
C TYR A 113 11.29 10.11 -1.29
N ASP A 114 10.90 10.76 -0.17
CA ASP A 114 10.76 12.24 -0.05
C ASP A 114 9.88 12.86 -1.15
N VAL A 115 8.91 12.08 -1.62
CA VAL A 115 7.90 12.55 -2.57
C VAL A 115 6.79 13.20 -1.74
N ARG A 116 6.97 14.47 -1.38
CA ARG A 116 5.99 15.19 -0.58
C ARG A 116 4.71 15.40 -1.37
N LEU A 117 3.59 15.03 -0.77
CA LEU A 117 2.25 15.32 -1.24
C LEU A 117 1.66 16.38 -0.31
N SER A 118 1.40 17.57 -0.86
CA SER A 118 0.75 18.64 -0.10
C SER A 118 -0.73 18.32 0.13
N LEU A 119 -1.31 18.87 1.21
CA LEU A 119 -2.75 18.73 1.49
C LEU A 119 -3.62 19.19 0.31
N LYS A 120 -3.29 20.34 -0.29
CA LYS A 120 -4.02 20.87 -1.45
C LYS A 120 -4.00 19.92 -2.66
N GLN A 121 -2.85 19.31 -2.96
CA GLN A 121 -2.75 18.34 -4.07
C GLN A 121 -3.48 17.04 -3.73
N PHE A 122 -3.39 16.59 -2.48
CA PHE A 122 -4.16 15.45 -1.99
C PHE A 122 -5.67 15.69 -2.20
N GLU A 123 -6.19 16.81 -1.72
CA GLU A 123 -7.61 17.19 -1.82
C GLU A 123 -8.06 17.27 -3.27
N GLN A 124 -7.24 17.83 -4.16
CA GLN A 124 -7.54 17.91 -5.57
C GLN A 124 -7.79 16.53 -6.17
N TRP A 125 -6.92 15.54 -5.92
CA TRP A 125 -7.10 14.20 -6.45
C TRP A 125 -8.17 13.41 -5.71
N PHE A 126 -8.24 13.54 -4.39
CA PHE A 126 -9.21 12.83 -3.57
C PHE A 126 -10.65 13.19 -3.96
N ASN A 127 -10.92 14.48 -4.19
CA ASN A 127 -12.25 14.96 -4.59
C ASN A 127 -12.65 14.56 -6.03
N MET A 128 -11.72 14.06 -6.85
CA MET A 128 -12.02 13.52 -8.18
C MET A 128 -12.49 12.07 -8.11
N ILE A 129 -12.26 11.37 -7.00
CA ILE A 129 -12.56 9.94 -6.86
C ILE A 129 -13.93 9.79 -6.19
N PRO A 130 -14.91 9.12 -6.83
CA PRO A 130 -16.15 8.77 -6.15
C PRO A 130 -15.87 7.97 -4.88
N GLU A 131 -16.59 8.25 -3.79
CA GLU A 131 -16.35 7.60 -2.50
C GLU A 131 -16.41 6.06 -2.58
N SER A 132 -17.30 5.54 -3.43
CA SER A 132 -17.44 4.10 -3.71
C SER A 132 -16.19 3.45 -4.32
N ASP A 133 -15.33 4.25 -4.93
CA ASP A 133 -14.17 3.80 -5.70
C ASP A 133 -12.86 3.93 -4.88
N VAL A 134 -12.93 4.48 -3.66
CA VAL A 134 -11.81 4.52 -2.72
C VAL A 134 -11.78 3.22 -1.93
N ASP A 135 -11.04 2.24 -2.46
CA ASP A 135 -10.92 0.92 -1.84
C ASP A 135 -10.14 0.91 -0.50
N SER A 136 -10.20 -0.23 0.19
CA SER A 136 -9.52 -0.45 1.47
C SER A 136 -8.00 -0.27 1.40
N LYS A 137 -7.37 -0.55 0.26
CA LYS A 137 -5.93 -0.39 0.06
C LYS A 137 -5.57 1.09 -0.06
N CYS A 138 -6.36 1.86 -0.79
CA CYS A 138 -6.23 3.31 -0.90
C CYS A 138 -6.38 3.96 0.48
N TRP A 139 -7.46 3.65 1.22
CA TRP A 139 -7.68 4.14 2.59
C TRP A 139 -6.54 3.78 3.55
N ASN A 140 -5.95 2.60 3.42
CA ASN A 140 -4.81 2.20 4.22
C ASN A 140 -3.60 3.14 3.99
N TYR A 141 -3.29 3.51 2.74
CA TYR A 141 -2.20 4.45 2.45
C TYR A 141 -2.53 5.89 2.81
N ILE A 142 -3.77 6.33 2.58
CA ILE A 142 -4.26 7.63 3.04
C ILE A 142 -4.05 7.76 4.55
N SER A 143 -4.38 6.72 5.33
CA SER A 143 -4.22 6.76 6.79
C SER A 143 -2.77 7.00 7.23
N PHE A 144 -1.80 6.41 6.52
CA PHE A 144 -0.38 6.64 6.82
C PHE A 144 0.05 8.07 6.51
N TRP A 145 -0.27 8.55 5.31
CA TRP A 145 0.05 9.91 4.91
C TRP A 145 -0.62 10.93 5.85
N ALA A 146 -1.88 10.72 6.20
CA ALA A 146 -2.65 11.61 7.06
C ALA A 146 -2.05 11.67 8.48
N PHE A 147 -1.62 10.54 9.04
CA PHE A 147 -0.93 10.51 10.32
C PHE A 147 0.42 11.26 10.27
N ASP A 148 1.24 10.98 9.25
CA ASP A 148 2.58 11.57 9.11
C ASP A 148 2.52 13.10 8.86
N THR A 149 1.46 13.58 8.19
CA THR A 149 1.27 14.99 7.85
C THR A 149 0.34 15.75 8.78
N ARG A 150 -0.23 15.08 9.80
CA ARG A 150 -1.24 15.64 10.72
C ARG A 150 -2.49 16.15 10.01
N ALA A 151 -2.91 15.43 8.97
CA ALA A 151 -4.18 15.67 8.28
C ALA A 151 -5.32 14.92 9.00
N ASP A 152 -5.65 15.39 10.20
CA ASP A 152 -6.48 14.68 11.17
C ASP A 152 -7.86 14.26 10.63
N ASP A 153 -8.49 15.10 9.81
CA ASP A 153 -9.80 14.82 9.22
C ASP A 153 -9.79 13.57 8.33
N TYR A 154 -8.74 13.41 7.51
CA TYR A 154 -8.58 12.25 6.64
C TYR A 154 -8.20 10.99 7.39
N LEU A 155 -7.45 11.12 8.49
CA LEU A 155 -7.16 9.99 9.36
C LEU A 155 -8.44 9.48 10.04
N LYS A 156 -9.30 10.38 10.52
CA LYS A 156 -10.60 10.04 11.12
C LYS A 156 -11.57 9.47 10.08
N ALA A 157 -11.57 10.01 8.86
CA ALA A 157 -12.35 9.47 7.75
C ALA A 157 -11.95 8.02 7.43
N ALA A 158 -10.64 7.76 7.32
CA ALA A 158 -10.13 6.41 7.16
C ALA A 158 -10.59 5.50 8.31
N TYR A 159 -10.53 5.98 9.56
CA TYR A 159 -10.94 5.18 10.72
C TYR A 159 -12.41 4.78 10.64
N ARG A 160 -13.30 5.72 10.29
CA ARG A 160 -14.73 5.44 10.09
C ARG A 160 -14.96 4.42 9.00
N TYR A 161 -14.29 4.56 7.85
CA TYR A 161 -14.37 3.58 6.76
C TYR A 161 -14.02 2.17 7.25
N PHE A 162 -12.93 2.03 8.01
CA PHE A 162 -12.46 0.74 8.51
C PHE A 162 -13.34 0.10 9.60
N LEU A 163 -14.24 0.86 10.24
CA LEU A 163 -15.23 0.34 11.18
C LEU A 163 -16.37 -0.41 10.47
N THR A 164 -16.72 -0.01 9.26
CA THR A 164 -17.89 -0.52 8.54
C THR A 164 -17.53 -1.38 7.33
N SER A 165 -16.32 -1.26 6.81
CA SER A 165 -15.92 -1.93 5.58
C SER A 165 -15.09 -3.21 5.83
N PRO A 166 -15.31 -4.27 5.03
CA PRO A 166 -14.40 -5.41 4.98
C PRO A 166 -13.00 -4.96 4.53
N VAL A 167 -11.98 -5.54 5.13
CA VAL A 167 -10.57 -5.24 4.83
C VAL A 167 -9.95 -6.50 4.27
N ASP A 168 -9.35 -6.40 3.08
CA ASP A 168 -8.79 -7.57 2.39
C ASP A 168 -7.38 -7.95 2.88
N PHE A 169 -6.83 -7.26 3.90
CA PHE A 169 -5.42 -7.42 4.31
C PHE A 169 -5.19 -7.13 5.80
N ALA A 170 -4.49 -8.04 6.50
CA ALA A 170 -4.02 -7.87 7.90
C ALA A 170 -5.05 -7.15 8.80
N VAL A 171 -6.30 -7.64 8.77
CA VAL A 171 -7.52 -6.94 9.21
C VAL A 171 -7.38 -6.36 10.61
N ASP A 172 -6.90 -7.17 11.54
CA ASP A 172 -6.78 -6.76 12.95
C ASP A 172 -5.66 -5.75 13.15
N PHE A 173 -4.51 -5.95 12.50
CA PHE A 173 -3.38 -5.04 12.62
C PHE A 173 -3.71 -3.67 12.04
N SER A 174 -4.24 -3.59 10.82
CA SER A 174 -4.54 -2.30 10.18
C SER A 174 -5.60 -1.50 10.94
N ARG A 175 -6.65 -2.18 11.42
CA ARG A 175 -7.69 -1.55 12.26
C ARG A 175 -7.14 -1.08 13.61
N GLN A 176 -6.38 -1.94 14.30
CA GLN A 176 -5.77 -1.58 15.57
C GLN A 176 -4.76 -0.44 15.42
N ARG A 177 -3.99 -0.47 14.32
CA ARG A 177 -3.03 0.58 14.00
C ARG A 177 -3.72 1.93 13.86
N LEU A 178 -4.81 1.97 13.10
CA LEU A 178 -5.56 3.19 12.87
C LEU A 178 -6.27 3.69 14.14
N LYS A 179 -6.82 2.78 14.94
CA LYS A 179 -7.34 3.10 16.28
C LYS A 179 -6.28 3.76 17.15
N VAL A 180 -5.06 3.21 17.19
CA VAL A 180 -3.94 3.79 17.94
C VAL A 180 -3.54 5.15 17.37
N MET A 181 -3.39 5.28 16.05
CA MET A 181 -3.05 6.57 15.40
C MET A 181 -4.04 7.68 15.76
N VAL A 182 -5.35 7.42 15.61
CA VAL A 182 -6.41 8.37 15.96
C VAL A 182 -6.39 8.67 17.46
N GLY A 183 -6.32 7.63 18.30
CA GLY A 183 -6.30 7.81 19.75
C GLY A 183 -5.08 8.59 20.24
N LEU A 184 -3.92 8.45 19.58
CA LEU A 184 -2.71 9.21 19.92
C LEU A 184 -2.89 10.69 19.60
N ILE A 185 -3.47 11.03 18.45
CA ILE A 185 -3.76 12.41 18.07
C ILE A 185 -4.81 13.04 18.99
N GLU A 186 -5.86 12.29 19.32
CA GLU A 186 -6.95 12.77 20.18
C GLU A 186 -6.63 12.72 21.68
N GLY A 187 -5.48 12.16 22.08
CA GLY A 187 -5.11 11.98 23.49
C GLY A 187 -5.97 10.95 24.24
N THR A 188 -6.70 10.10 23.51
CA THR A 188 -7.60 9.06 24.06
C THR A 188 -6.98 7.66 24.06
N CYS A 189 -5.78 7.50 23.48
CA CYS A 189 -5.07 6.23 23.41
C CYS A 189 -4.70 5.71 24.81
N LYS A 190 -4.97 4.43 25.06
CA LYS A 190 -4.57 3.75 26.30
C LYS A 190 -3.35 2.87 26.05
N VAL A 191 -2.59 2.61 27.11
CA VAL A 191 -1.46 1.64 27.10
C VAL A 191 -1.86 0.30 26.46
N LYS A 192 -3.04 -0.23 26.81
CA LYS A 192 -3.58 -1.48 26.24
C LYS A 192 -3.80 -1.45 24.73
N ASP A 193 -4.13 -0.27 24.16
CA ASP A 193 -4.30 -0.15 22.72
C ASP A 193 -2.95 -0.28 21.99
N VAL A 194 -1.90 0.32 22.56
CA VAL A 194 -0.54 0.25 22.03
C VAL A 194 0.03 -1.16 22.19
N GLU A 195 -0.22 -1.80 23.34
CA GLU A 195 0.15 -3.20 23.60
C GLU A 195 -0.49 -4.14 22.58
N ARG A 196 -1.80 -4.01 22.35
CA ARG A 196 -2.51 -4.80 21.33
C ARG A 196 -1.96 -4.58 19.93
N LEU A 197 -1.53 -3.35 19.60
CA LEU A 197 -0.89 -3.08 18.32
C LEU A 197 0.45 -3.80 18.18
N ILE A 198 1.23 -3.91 19.26
CA ILE A 198 2.50 -4.66 19.27
C ILE A 198 2.23 -6.15 19.06
N GLU A 199 1.30 -6.74 19.81
CA GLU A 199 0.94 -8.15 19.68
C GLU A 199 0.59 -8.52 18.23
N LEU A 200 -0.18 -7.64 17.57
CA LEU A 200 -0.68 -7.84 16.22
C LEU A 200 0.34 -7.57 15.12
N MET A 201 1.57 -7.12 15.42
CA MET A 201 2.58 -6.85 14.39
C MET A 201 2.90 -8.12 13.59
N PRO A 202 2.64 -8.12 12.26
CA PRO A 202 2.80 -9.35 11.47
C PRO A 202 4.21 -9.54 10.90
N HIS A 203 5.01 -8.47 10.79
CA HIS A 203 6.27 -8.49 10.03
C HIS A 203 7.33 -7.52 10.58
N TYR A 204 8.61 -7.86 10.38
CA TYR A 204 9.75 -7.10 10.89
C TYR A 204 9.80 -5.63 10.40
N TYR A 205 9.28 -5.32 9.21
CA TYR A 205 9.30 -3.95 8.70
C TYR A 205 8.36 -3.01 9.51
N HIS A 206 7.38 -3.56 10.24
CA HIS A 206 6.54 -2.79 11.14
C HIS A 206 7.30 -2.32 12.40
N ILE A 207 8.39 -2.99 12.79
CA ILE A 207 9.24 -2.57 13.91
C ILE A 207 9.79 -1.16 13.66
N ARG A 208 10.41 -0.96 12.48
CA ARG A 208 10.98 0.34 12.09
C ARG A 208 9.91 1.43 11.99
N TRP A 209 8.74 1.11 11.46
CA TRP A 209 7.63 2.05 11.41
C TRP A 209 7.17 2.44 12.82
N PHE A 210 6.96 1.46 13.71
CA PHE A 210 6.47 1.69 15.06
C PHE A 210 7.46 2.52 15.88
N MET A 211 8.75 2.19 15.82
CA MET A 211 9.80 2.99 16.46
C MET A 211 9.82 4.45 16.01
N ARG A 212 9.64 4.68 14.71
CA ARG A 212 9.72 6.03 14.14
C ARG A 212 8.47 6.86 14.39
N ASN A 213 7.29 6.24 14.41
CA ASN A 213 6.02 6.97 14.32
C ASN A 213 5.10 6.79 15.53
N ILE A 214 5.22 5.69 16.28
CA ILE A 214 4.37 5.42 17.44
C ILE A 214 5.10 5.70 18.74
N VAL A 215 6.32 5.20 18.90
CA VAL A 215 7.12 5.39 20.14
C VAL A 215 7.28 6.86 20.54
N PRO A 216 7.60 7.80 19.62
CA PRO A 216 7.75 9.20 20.00
C PRO A 216 6.45 9.82 20.54
N PHE A 217 5.29 9.50 19.94
CA PHE A 217 3.99 9.94 20.41
C PHE A 217 3.62 9.32 21.75
N CYS A 218 3.87 8.02 21.93
CA CYS A 218 3.65 7.36 23.22
C CYS A 218 4.51 7.99 24.32
N LYS A 219 5.76 8.37 24.02
CA LYS A 219 6.63 9.06 24.98
C LYS A 219 6.13 10.45 25.31
N SER A 220 5.70 11.25 24.33
CA SER A 220 5.16 12.60 24.59
C SER A 220 3.88 12.59 25.42
N LEU A 221 3.07 11.53 25.27
CA LEU A 221 1.82 11.34 26.01
C LEU A 221 1.99 10.52 27.30
N GLN A 222 3.23 10.21 27.71
CA GLN A 222 3.53 9.39 28.90
C GLN A 222 2.87 8.00 28.90
N LEU A 223 2.59 7.46 27.71
CA LEU A 223 2.07 6.11 27.51
C LEU A 223 3.18 5.05 27.42
N TRP A 224 4.43 5.46 27.17
CA TRP A 224 5.55 4.54 27.01
C TRP A 224 6.06 4.02 28.37
N THR A 225 5.56 2.87 28.80
CA THR A 225 5.94 2.23 30.06
C THR A 225 7.03 1.16 29.89
N PRO A 226 7.75 0.77 30.96
CA PRO A 226 8.70 -0.33 30.90
C PRO A 226 8.09 -1.66 30.43
N ALA A 227 6.82 -1.91 30.77
CA ALA A 227 6.10 -3.09 30.30
C ALA A 227 5.87 -3.07 28.78
N LEU A 228 5.48 -1.91 28.24
CA LEU A 228 5.32 -1.68 26.80
C LEU A 228 6.65 -1.84 26.05
N GLU A 229 7.73 -1.31 26.61
CA GLU A 229 9.08 -1.46 26.06
C GLU A 229 9.54 -2.92 26.05
N GLY A 230 9.26 -3.66 27.13
CA GLY A 230 9.51 -5.09 27.21
C GLY A 230 8.72 -5.89 26.17
N ALA A 231 7.41 -5.62 26.04
CA ALA A 231 6.55 -6.24 25.03
C ALA A 231 7.04 -5.96 23.60
N PHE A 232 7.38 -4.69 23.31
CA PHE A 232 7.90 -4.31 22.00
C PHE A 232 9.25 -4.97 21.69
N SER A 233 10.14 -5.07 22.68
CA SER A 233 11.45 -5.71 22.53
C SER A 233 11.32 -7.22 22.32
N ALA A 234 10.40 -7.87 23.04
CA ALA A 234 10.09 -9.29 22.85
C ALA A 234 9.54 -9.55 21.44
N LYS A 235 8.52 -8.79 21.02
CA LYS A 235 7.94 -8.93 19.68
C LYS A 235 8.94 -8.61 18.56
N SER A 236 9.80 -7.63 18.77
CA SER A 236 10.84 -7.28 17.79
C SER A 236 11.83 -8.42 17.59
N ARG A 237 12.28 -9.07 18.67
CA ARG A 237 13.12 -10.27 18.59
C ARG A 237 12.39 -11.41 17.90
N GLU A 238 11.16 -11.72 18.33
CA GLU A 238 10.32 -12.74 17.69
C GLU A 238 10.24 -12.54 16.17
N LEU A 239 9.96 -11.33 15.68
CA LEU A 239 9.82 -11.03 14.26
C LEU A 239 11.15 -10.97 13.49
N MET A 240 12.27 -10.69 14.16
CA MET A 240 13.61 -10.71 13.55
C MET A 240 14.18 -12.13 13.49
N ASP A 241 13.91 -12.95 14.51
CA ASP A 241 14.39 -14.33 14.65
C ASP A 241 13.46 -15.35 13.99
N SER A 242 12.19 -14.98 13.78
CA SER A 242 11.27 -15.79 12.98
C SER A 242 11.90 -16.03 11.61
N PRO A 243 11.90 -17.29 11.11
CA PRO A 243 12.29 -17.53 9.73
C PRO A 243 11.45 -16.60 8.87
N GLN A 244 12.11 -15.62 8.25
CA GLN A 244 11.55 -14.93 7.11
C GLN A 244 11.19 -16.08 6.18
N VAL A 245 9.90 -16.39 6.05
CA VAL A 245 9.35 -17.62 5.46
C VAL A 245 10.39 -18.30 4.56
N PRO A 246 10.87 -19.52 4.88
CA PRO A 246 11.99 -20.11 4.15
C PRO A 246 11.71 -20.03 2.64
N PRO A 247 12.73 -19.84 1.78
CA PRO A 247 12.51 -19.96 0.35
C PRO A 247 11.91 -21.35 0.16
N ARG A 248 10.64 -21.43 -0.25
CA ARG A 248 10.12 -22.68 -0.79
C ARG A 248 11.05 -22.98 -1.94
N THR A 249 11.84 -24.02 -1.78
CA THR A 249 12.78 -24.50 -2.79
C THR A 249 12.04 -24.52 -4.12
N VAL A 250 12.47 -23.66 -5.04
CA VAL A 250 12.12 -23.76 -6.45
C VAL A 250 12.42 -25.21 -6.83
N PRO A 251 11.48 -25.97 -7.42
CA PRO A 251 11.83 -27.26 -7.99
C PRO A 251 13.01 -27.02 -8.94
N GLN A 252 14.16 -27.60 -8.64
CA GLN A 252 15.34 -27.50 -9.50
C GLN A 252 14.95 -28.02 -10.88
N GLY A 253 14.75 -27.11 -11.82
CA GLY A 253 14.31 -27.50 -13.14
C GLY A 253 13.71 -26.36 -13.95
N ARG A 254 14.52 -25.35 -14.27
CA ARG A 254 14.52 -24.76 -15.62
C ARG A 254 15.73 -23.85 -15.80
N LYS A 255 16.51 -24.17 -16.82
CA LYS A 255 17.66 -23.40 -17.31
C LYS A 255 17.20 -21.98 -17.61
N ILE A 256 17.91 -21.00 -17.06
CA ILE A 256 17.84 -19.60 -17.46
C ILE A 256 18.34 -19.54 -18.90
N LEU A 257 17.48 -19.13 -19.83
CA LEU A 257 17.91 -18.69 -21.15
C LEU A 257 18.32 -17.23 -21.01
N ASN A 258 19.60 -16.96 -21.20
CA ASN A 258 20.13 -15.60 -21.29
C ASN A 258 19.65 -14.97 -22.60
N PHE A 259 19.03 -13.79 -22.49
CA PHE A 259 19.00 -12.78 -23.55
C PHE A 259 19.44 -11.46 -22.94
#